data_AF-A0A5E4FHK3-F1
#
_entry.id   AF-A0A5E4FHK3-F1
#
_cell.length_a   1.000
_cell.length_b   1.000
_cell.length_c   1.000
_cell.angle_alpha   90.00
_cell.angle_beta   90.00
_cell.angle_gamma   90.00
#
_symmetry.space_group_name_H-M   'P 1'
#
loop_
_entity.id
_entity.type
_entity.pdbx_description
1 polymer ?
#
loop_
_entity_poly.entity_id
_entity_poly.type
_entity_poly.pdbx_seq_one_letter_code
_entity_poly.pdbx_strand_id
1 'polypeptide(L)'
;MNELLGVGVNDVRMVGIWGIHGIGKTTIAKAVYNSISHEFEGSCFLENVRENSMEPGGLVQLQKIVLSEILGEEQLELTDVDEGINVIKKRLSRKRVLLILDGVNQMEQLKKLVGGSDWFGLGSRIIITSSDKHLLTGHQVNLIYEVEELDFDEAFELFSWNAFPINKLPDDYAKVAAAIVHYAKGIPLALTIIGSLLCGRSIDQWRITLDDYRRVPNLEIQYILKISYDALEDSVKEVFIDIACFLNGKNKKYVIKMLESCHLNPEYGIEVLIEKAFIIIKKDHIWMNDLIEELGKEIVLRQDSLTGRDRRSKLWFYKNVNHVLSENKGISETKGIVVKSHVADEKHLSSKSFLKATSAKWIFLLIALCLEILSLAFDQASSPSNPHYALFGMMLAIVAVLICILELIYKGKKERVELRRWRTLWWFYYPRPQRRLYGSLPDIYGLVGAISQCICSTVQYVCFIRHDQNPIKVSLWPAIFLICLGVSRLNWIRMDETDGQNE
;
A
#
# COMPACT_ATOMS: atom_id res chain seq x y z
N MET A 1 11.73 -1.84 34.59
CA MET A 1 10.41 -2.50 34.40
C MET A 1 9.63 -2.68 35.71
N ASN A 2 10.26 -3.09 36.82
CA ASN A 2 9.58 -3.24 38.12
C ASN A 2 8.91 -1.95 38.62
N GLU A 3 9.54 -0.78 38.43
CA GLU A 3 8.93 0.53 38.74
C GLU A 3 7.73 0.86 37.82
N LEU A 4 7.82 0.53 36.53
CA LEU A 4 6.73 0.74 35.56
C LEU A 4 5.51 -0.12 35.91
N LEU A 5 5.78 -1.37 36.31
CA LEU A 5 4.75 -2.30 36.79
C LEU A 5 4.21 -1.86 38.15
N GLY A 6 4.95 -1.08 38.95
CA GLY A 6 4.52 -0.65 40.29
C GLY A 6 4.21 -1.85 41.17
N VAL A 7 5.08 -2.87 41.16
CA VAL A 7 4.89 -4.09 41.95
C VAL A 7 4.71 -3.71 43.42
N GLY A 8 3.65 -4.21 44.07
CA GLY A 8 3.26 -3.84 45.44
C GLY A 8 2.23 -2.71 45.57
N VAL A 9 1.86 -2.03 44.48
CA VAL A 9 0.76 -1.05 44.49
C VAL A 9 -0.60 -1.78 44.40
N ASN A 10 -1.57 -1.38 45.23
CA ASN A 10 -2.91 -1.97 45.29
C ASN A 10 -3.85 -1.42 44.19
N ASP A 11 -3.44 -1.51 42.93
CA ASP A 11 -4.22 -1.23 41.72
C ASP A 11 -4.18 -2.42 40.76
N VAL A 12 -5.01 -2.41 39.71
CA VAL A 12 -4.85 -3.32 38.56
C VAL A 12 -4.16 -2.55 37.46
N ARG A 13 -3.05 -3.08 36.94
CA ARG A 13 -2.25 -2.38 35.92
C ARG A 13 -1.99 -3.27 34.71
N MET A 14 -2.35 -2.75 33.55
CA MET A 14 -2.06 -3.31 32.24
C MET A 14 -0.93 -2.53 31.59
N VAL A 15 0.12 -3.23 31.16
CA VAL A 15 1.28 -2.66 30.47
C VAL A 15 1.44 -3.32 29.12
N GLY A 16 1.45 -2.51 28.07
CA GLY A 16 1.79 -2.94 26.72
C GLY A 16 3.30 -2.87 26.48
N ILE A 17 3.91 -3.93 25.97
CA ILE A 17 5.29 -3.93 25.45
C ILE A 17 5.19 -3.91 23.93
N TRP A 18 5.74 -2.86 23.32
CA TRP A 18 5.57 -2.55 21.91
C TRP A 18 6.90 -2.36 21.18
N GLY A 19 6.95 -2.70 19.89
CA GLY A 19 8.14 -2.59 19.04
C GLY A 19 8.11 -3.59 17.88
N ILE A 20 9.12 -3.53 17.01
CA ILE A 20 9.20 -4.38 15.81
C ILE A 20 9.38 -5.87 16.12
N HIS A 21 9.09 -6.75 15.16
CA HIS A 21 9.40 -8.17 15.31
C HIS A 21 10.91 -8.40 15.44
N GLY A 22 11.30 -9.30 16.34
CA GLY A 22 12.70 -9.60 16.61
C GLY A 22 13.43 -8.66 17.57
N ILE A 23 12.78 -7.59 18.05
CA ILE A 23 13.39 -6.60 18.97
C ILE A 23 13.55 -7.09 20.43
N GLY A 24 12.97 -8.26 20.78
CA GLY A 24 13.11 -8.85 22.12
C GLY A 24 11.92 -8.65 23.08
N LYS A 25 10.74 -8.24 22.60
CA LYS A 25 9.52 -8.07 23.44
C LYS A 25 9.20 -9.31 24.30
N THR A 26 9.14 -10.48 23.67
CA THR A 26 8.90 -11.77 24.33
C THR A 26 9.97 -12.07 25.37
N THR A 27 11.23 -11.84 25.03
CA THR A 27 12.38 -12.06 25.93
C THR A 27 12.29 -11.17 27.17
N ILE A 28 11.97 -9.89 27.00
CA ILE A 28 11.75 -8.95 28.11
C ILE A 28 10.59 -9.42 28.98
N ALA A 29 9.45 -9.76 28.38
CA ALA A 29 8.28 -10.24 29.12
C ALA A 29 8.60 -11.52 29.92
N LYS A 30 9.37 -12.45 29.34
CA LYS A 30 9.77 -13.70 29.97
C LYS A 30 10.75 -13.48 31.13
N ALA A 31 11.70 -12.56 30.95
CA ALA A 31 12.60 -12.15 32.03
C ALA A 31 11.85 -11.52 33.21
N VAL A 32 10.86 -10.66 32.93
CA VAL A 32 9.97 -10.10 33.96
C VAL A 32 9.19 -11.21 34.65
N TYR A 33 8.54 -12.10 33.90
CA TYR A 33 7.78 -13.21 34.46
C TYR A 33 8.61 -14.02 35.46
N ASN A 34 9.80 -14.45 35.05
CA ASN A 34 10.70 -15.24 35.89
C ASN A 34 11.16 -14.47 37.14
N SER A 35 11.26 -13.14 37.04
CA SER A 35 11.72 -12.30 38.15
C SER A 35 10.64 -12.04 39.21
N ILE A 36 9.35 -11.93 38.84
CA ILE A 36 8.33 -11.44 39.78
C ILE A 36 7.10 -12.36 39.93
N SER A 37 6.99 -13.45 39.17
CA SER A 37 5.82 -14.36 39.21
C SER A 37 5.51 -14.86 40.63
N HIS A 38 6.55 -15.18 41.39
CA HIS A 38 6.46 -15.66 42.77
C HIS A 38 5.85 -14.65 43.75
N GLU A 39 5.74 -13.38 43.37
CA GLU A 39 5.10 -12.35 44.19
C GLU A 39 3.56 -12.34 44.05
N PHE A 40 2.98 -13.15 43.15
CA PHE A 40 1.55 -13.18 42.86
C PHE A 40 0.89 -14.46 43.37
N GLU A 41 -0.43 -14.41 43.62
CA GLU A 41 -1.19 -15.60 44.06
C GLU A 41 -1.41 -16.62 42.95
N GLY A 42 -1.22 -16.21 41.71
CA GLY A 42 -1.27 -17.05 40.53
C GLY A 42 -0.68 -16.29 39.34
N SER A 43 0.01 -17.00 38.47
CA SER A 43 0.68 -16.40 37.33
C SER A 43 0.54 -17.27 36.09
N CYS A 44 0.43 -16.65 34.92
CA CYS A 44 0.39 -17.37 33.65
C CYS A 44 1.16 -16.58 32.59
N PHE A 45 2.03 -17.29 31.87
CA PHE A 45 2.64 -16.80 30.64
C PHE A 45 1.97 -17.49 29.45
N LEU A 46 1.17 -16.75 28.72
CA LEU A 46 0.47 -17.25 27.54
C LEU A 46 1.31 -16.97 26.29
N GLU A 47 2.08 -17.97 25.87
CA GLU A 47 2.98 -17.88 24.70
C GLU A 47 2.18 -17.88 23.38
N ASN A 48 2.69 -17.14 22.38
CA ASN A 48 2.23 -17.18 20.98
C ASN A 48 0.70 -17.09 20.80
N VAL A 49 0.07 -16.08 21.42
CA VAL A 49 -1.39 -15.88 21.41
C VAL A 49 -1.94 -15.80 20.00
N ARG A 50 -1.22 -15.13 19.09
CA ARG A 50 -1.60 -15.03 17.68
C ARG A 50 -1.80 -16.42 17.07
N GLU A 51 -0.76 -17.25 17.06
CA GLU A 51 -0.75 -18.55 16.41
C GLU A 51 -1.76 -19.49 17.07
N ASN A 52 -1.75 -19.56 18.40
CA ASN A 52 -2.61 -20.47 19.17
C ASN A 52 -4.10 -20.09 19.10
N SER A 53 -4.43 -18.82 18.84
CA SER A 53 -5.82 -18.38 18.68
C SER A 53 -6.43 -18.75 17.31
N MET A 54 -5.61 -19.06 16.30
CA MET A 54 -6.07 -19.34 14.94
C MET A 54 -6.58 -20.78 14.75
N GLU A 55 -6.24 -21.70 15.66
CA GLU A 55 -6.73 -23.07 15.61
C GLU A 55 -8.23 -23.15 15.94
N PRO A 56 -8.97 -24.15 15.41
CA PRO A 56 -10.37 -24.37 15.78
C PRO A 56 -10.53 -24.53 17.30
N GLY A 57 -11.23 -23.61 17.94
CA GLY A 57 -11.40 -23.59 19.40
C GLY A 57 -10.17 -23.09 20.18
N GLY A 58 -9.15 -22.55 19.51
CA GLY A 58 -7.90 -22.10 20.13
C GLY A 58 -8.08 -21.07 21.25
N LEU A 59 -9.03 -20.12 21.09
CA LEU A 59 -9.35 -19.16 22.14
C LEU A 59 -9.89 -19.82 23.43
N VAL A 60 -10.69 -20.89 23.30
CA VAL A 60 -11.18 -21.65 24.47
C VAL A 60 -10.02 -22.36 25.14
N GLN A 61 -9.09 -22.93 24.36
CA GLN A 61 -7.89 -23.57 24.92
C GLN A 61 -7.01 -22.57 25.67
N LEU A 62 -6.80 -21.37 25.11
CA LEU A 62 -6.07 -20.30 25.78
C LEU A 62 -6.73 -19.86 27.09
N GLN A 63 -8.08 -19.75 27.13
CA GLN A 63 -8.81 -19.48 28.37
C GLN A 63 -8.64 -20.60 29.40
N LYS A 64 -8.65 -21.87 28.97
CA LYS A 64 -8.37 -23.02 29.85
C LYS A 64 -6.98 -22.94 30.45
N ILE A 65 -5.95 -22.64 29.65
CA ILE A 65 -4.56 -22.47 30.11
C ILE A 65 -4.46 -21.36 31.16
N VAL A 66 -5.06 -20.19 30.90
CA VAL A 66 -5.06 -19.07 31.86
C VAL A 66 -5.67 -19.50 33.20
N LEU A 67 -6.80 -20.20 33.17
CA LEU A 67 -7.46 -20.64 34.39
C LEU A 67 -6.68 -21.75 35.10
N SER A 68 -6.15 -22.74 34.37
CA SER A 68 -5.41 -23.86 34.97
C SER A 68 -4.12 -23.39 35.64
N GLU A 69 -3.34 -22.53 34.98
CA GLU A 69 -2.07 -22.01 35.51
C GLU A 69 -2.28 -21.09 36.72
N ILE A 70 -3.32 -20.24 36.70
CA ILE A 70 -3.57 -19.28 37.78
C ILE A 70 -4.30 -19.91 38.96
N LEU A 71 -5.20 -20.87 38.72
CA LEU A 71 -6.04 -21.48 39.76
C LEU A 71 -5.52 -22.85 40.24
N GLY A 72 -4.66 -23.51 39.47
CA GLY A 72 -4.18 -24.88 39.76
C GLY A 72 -5.24 -25.96 39.55
N GLU A 73 -6.25 -25.70 38.71
CA GLU A 73 -7.36 -26.63 38.44
C GLU A 73 -7.12 -27.36 37.09
N GLU A 74 -6.85 -28.67 37.11
CA GLU A 74 -6.48 -29.45 35.91
C GLU A 74 -7.67 -29.87 35.02
N GLN A 75 -8.92 -29.59 35.40
CA GLN A 75 -10.11 -30.12 34.72
C GLN A 75 -11.26 -29.10 34.58
N LEU A 76 -10.98 -27.96 33.96
CA LEU A 76 -12.01 -26.98 33.60
C LEU A 76 -12.66 -27.32 32.26
N GLU A 77 -13.86 -27.88 32.32
CA GLU A 77 -14.73 -28.03 31.15
C GLU A 77 -15.33 -26.68 30.79
N LEU A 78 -14.71 -25.98 29.83
CA LEU A 78 -15.31 -24.84 29.13
C LEU A 78 -15.90 -25.33 27.81
N THR A 79 -17.18 -25.05 27.59
CA THR A 79 -17.94 -25.43 26.41
C THR A 79 -17.82 -24.40 25.28
N ASP A 80 -17.68 -23.12 25.63
CA ASP A 80 -17.48 -22.03 24.68
C ASP A 80 -16.67 -20.86 25.26
N VAL A 81 -16.40 -19.86 24.41
CA VAL A 81 -15.58 -18.69 24.74
C VAL A 81 -16.25 -17.76 25.74
N ASP A 82 -17.57 -17.57 25.64
CA ASP A 82 -18.33 -16.65 26.48
C ASP A 82 -18.47 -17.21 27.90
N GLU A 83 -18.60 -18.53 28.04
CA GLU A 83 -18.46 -19.23 29.31
C GLU A 83 -17.07 -18.97 29.91
N GLY A 84 -16.01 -19.13 29.13
CA GLY A 84 -14.63 -18.86 29.56
C GLY A 84 -14.44 -17.42 30.06
N ILE A 85 -14.99 -16.44 29.36
CA ILE A 85 -14.98 -15.02 29.78
C ILE A 85 -15.61 -14.86 31.16
N ASN A 86 -16.81 -15.42 31.35
CA ASN A 86 -17.54 -15.30 32.61
C ASN A 86 -16.78 -15.95 33.77
N VAL A 87 -16.17 -17.12 33.53
CA VAL A 87 -15.38 -17.84 34.53
C VAL A 87 -14.11 -17.06 34.89
N ILE A 88 -13.35 -16.57 33.90
CA ILE A 88 -12.15 -15.74 34.13
C ILE A 88 -12.50 -14.52 34.97
N LYS A 89 -13.48 -13.72 34.53
CA LYS A 89 -13.90 -12.51 35.25
C LYS A 89 -14.34 -12.80 36.68
N LYS A 90 -15.16 -13.83 36.89
CA LYS A 90 -15.67 -14.19 38.21
C LYS A 90 -14.58 -14.68 39.16
N ARG A 91 -13.64 -15.46 38.66
CA ARG A 91 -12.61 -16.13 39.48
C ARG A 91 -11.40 -15.23 39.73
N LEU A 92 -10.94 -14.50 38.71
CA LEU A 92 -9.73 -13.69 38.80
C LEU A 92 -9.96 -12.32 39.45
N SER A 93 -11.20 -11.82 39.52
CA SER A 93 -11.55 -10.53 40.16
C SER A 93 -11.25 -10.47 41.66
N ARG A 94 -10.89 -11.59 42.28
CA ARG A 94 -10.59 -11.71 43.72
C ARG A 94 -9.16 -12.16 44.01
N LYS A 95 -8.31 -12.28 42.99
CA LYS A 95 -6.93 -12.75 43.12
C LYS A 95 -5.96 -11.70 42.62
N ARG A 96 -4.82 -11.59 43.29
CA ARG A 96 -3.67 -10.83 42.80
C ARG A 96 -2.88 -11.69 41.81
N VAL A 97 -3.03 -11.43 40.51
CA VAL A 97 -2.45 -12.27 39.44
C VAL A 97 -1.41 -11.56 38.60
N LEU A 98 -0.47 -12.32 38.05
CA LEU A 98 0.42 -11.89 36.97
C LEU A 98 0.05 -12.62 35.68
N LEU A 99 -0.47 -11.92 34.68
CA LEU A 99 -0.87 -12.52 33.42
C LEU A 99 -0.10 -11.86 32.27
N ILE A 100 0.65 -12.66 31.50
CA ILE A 100 1.37 -12.18 30.32
C ILE A 100 0.76 -12.79 29.07
N LEU A 101 0.39 -11.95 28.10
CA LEU A 101 -0.06 -12.36 26.77
C LEU A 101 1.02 -12.00 25.76
N ASP A 102 1.65 -13.02 25.18
CA ASP A 102 2.72 -12.81 24.21
C ASP A 102 2.22 -12.88 22.76
N GLY A 103 2.57 -11.87 21.96
CA GLY A 103 2.33 -11.87 20.52
C GLY A 103 0.90 -11.54 20.11
N VAL A 104 0.22 -10.65 20.82
CA VAL A 104 -1.18 -10.29 20.51
C VAL A 104 -1.25 -9.41 19.25
N ASN A 105 -2.17 -9.74 18.33
CA ASN A 105 -2.34 -9.02 17.07
C ASN A 105 -3.79 -8.69 16.71
N GLN A 106 -4.79 -9.11 17.49
CA GLN A 106 -6.20 -8.82 17.25
C GLN A 106 -6.92 -8.37 18.52
N MET A 107 -7.78 -7.35 18.39
CA MET A 107 -8.56 -6.82 19.52
C MET A 107 -9.49 -7.88 20.13
N GLU A 108 -9.95 -8.83 19.32
CA GLU A 108 -10.77 -9.95 19.77
C GLU A 108 -10.06 -10.85 20.79
N GLN A 109 -8.75 -11.09 20.63
CA GLN A 109 -7.94 -11.85 21.60
C GLN A 109 -7.96 -11.16 22.97
N LEU A 110 -7.75 -9.84 22.99
CA LEU A 110 -7.77 -9.06 24.23
C LEU A 110 -9.15 -9.06 24.90
N LYS A 111 -10.21 -8.83 24.12
CA LYS A 111 -11.59 -8.84 24.63
C LYS A 111 -11.99 -10.18 25.26
N LYS A 112 -11.42 -11.29 24.78
CA LYS A 112 -11.78 -12.65 25.20
C LYS A 112 -10.87 -13.24 26.28
N LEU A 113 -9.63 -12.76 26.40
CA LEU A 113 -8.63 -13.30 27.34
C LEU A 113 -8.40 -12.41 28.56
N VAL A 114 -8.46 -11.07 28.40
CA VAL A 114 -8.10 -10.12 29.46
C VAL A 114 -9.20 -9.10 29.76
N GLY A 115 -10.05 -8.74 28.80
CA GLY A 115 -11.21 -7.90 29.04
C GLY A 115 -10.85 -6.53 29.64
N GLY A 116 -11.45 -6.17 30.78
CA GLY A 116 -11.19 -4.90 31.47
C GLY A 116 -10.45 -5.11 32.79
N SER A 117 -10.01 -4.02 33.43
CA SER A 117 -9.36 -4.09 34.75
C SER A 117 -10.26 -4.68 35.84
N ASP A 118 -11.58 -4.64 35.66
CA ASP A 118 -12.59 -5.24 36.54
C ASP A 118 -12.59 -6.78 36.53
N TRP A 119 -11.83 -7.42 35.63
CA TRP A 119 -11.68 -8.86 35.60
C TRP A 119 -10.67 -9.38 36.65
N PHE A 120 -9.88 -8.50 37.25
CA PHE A 120 -8.76 -8.89 38.10
C PHE A 120 -8.84 -8.25 39.49
N GLY A 121 -8.32 -8.96 40.50
CA GLY A 121 -8.23 -8.44 41.86
C GLY A 121 -7.15 -7.38 42.02
N LEU A 122 -7.26 -6.56 43.07
CA LEU A 122 -6.27 -5.52 43.36
C LEU A 122 -4.84 -6.08 43.48
N GLY A 123 -3.87 -5.30 43.00
CA GLY A 123 -2.48 -5.69 42.91
C GLY A 123 -2.11 -6.49 41.65
N SER A 124 -3.08 -6.82 40.79
CA SER A 124 -2.82 -7.63 39.58
C SER A 124 -2.03 -6.86 38.52
N ARG A 125 -1.17 -7.58 37.80
CA ARG A 125 -0.35 -7.05 36.70
C ARG A 125 -0.60 -7.85 35.43
N ILE A 126 -0.95 -7.15 34.37
CA ILE A 126 -1.22 -7.74 33.07
C ILE A 126 -0.21 -7.14 32.09
N ILE A 127 0.53 -7.99 31.38
CA ILE A 127 1.53 -7.55 30.41
C ILE A 127 1.11 -8.08 29.05
N ILE A 128 1.06 -7.21 28.04
CA ILE A 128 0.65 -7.57 26.68
C ILE A 128 1.82 -7.23 25.76
N THR A 129 2.40 -8.20 25.06
CA THR A 129 3.36 -7.90 24.01
C THR A 129 2.64 -7.80 22.67
N SER A 130 2.94 -6.76 21.90
CA SER A 130 2.38 -6.57 20.56
C SER A 130 3.35 -5.81 19.64
N SER A 131 3.22 -6.02 18.34
CA SER A 131 3.85 -5.15 17.33
C SER A 131 2.95 -4.00 16.89
N ASP A 132 1.71 -3.94 17.41
CA ASP A 132 0.70 -2.97 17.04
C ASP A 132 0.35 -2.06 18.23
N LYS A 133 0.79 -0.80 18.15
CA LYS A 133 0.50 0.21 19.18
C LYS A 133 -0.97 0.59 19.22
N HIS A 134 -1.65 0.59 18.07
CA HIS A 134 -3.06 0.94 17.97
C HIS A 134 -3.91 -0.04 18.79
N LEU A 135 -3.60 -1.33 18.67
CA LEU A 135 -4.24 -2.39 19.42
C LEU A 135 -4.14 -2.17 20.95
N LEU A 136 -2.95 -1.82 21.45
CA LEU A 136 -2.72 -1.54 22.87
C LEU A 136 -3.48 -0.28 23.33
N THR A 137 -3.42 0.79 22.52
CA THR A 137 -4.09 2.06 22.83
C THR A 137 -5.61 1.92 22.80
N GLY A 138 -6.15 1.24 21.80
CA GLY A 138 -7.59 0.96 21.69
C GLY A 138 -8.10 0.04 22.80
N HIS A 139 -7.25 -0.81 23.37
CA HIS A 139 -7.56 -1.60 24.56
C HIS A 139 -7.40 -0.81 25.88
N GLN A 140 -6.91 0.42 25.81
CA GLN A 140 -6.74 1.33 26.95
C GLN A 140 -5.81 0.77 28.05
N VAL A 141 -4.68 0.18 27.64
CA VAL A 141 -3.63 -0.20 28.59
C VAL A 141 -3.12 1.04 29.35
N ASN A 142 -2.72 0.88 30.60
CA ASN A 142 -2.31 2.00 31.46
C ASN A 142 -0.99 2.63 31.00
N LEU A 143 -0.10 1.82 30.44
CA LEU A 143 1.22 2.25 29.99
C LEU A 143 1.64 1.44 28.76
N ILE A 144 2.33 2.08 27.82
CA ILE A 144 3.01 1.41 26.70
C ILE A 144 4.51 1.64 26.84
N TYR A 145 5.27 0.56 26.95
CA TYR A 145 6.72 0.52 26.91
C TYR A 145 7.18 0.21 25.48
N GLU A 146 7.85 1.16 24.85
CA GLU A 146 8.52 0.96 23.56
C GLU A 146 9.88 0.30 23.80
N VAL A 147 10.13 -0.83 23.13
CA VAL A 147 11.42 -1.51 23.21
C VAL A 147 12.38 -0.86 22.22
N GLU A 148 13.49 -0.36 22.75
CA GLU A 148 14.56 0.24 21.96
C GLU A 148 15.51 -0.82 21.39
N GLU A 149 16.24 -0.43 20.35
CA GLU A 149 17.34 -1.23 19.78
C GLU A 149 18.47 -1.33 20.81
N LEU A 150 19.21 -2.44 20.78
CA LEU A 150 20.41 -2.58 21.61
C LEU A 150 21.45 -1.54 21.19
N ASP A 151 22.13 -0.96 22.18
CA ASP A 151 23.31 -0.16 21.88
C ASP A 151 24.45 -1.02 21.32
N PHE A 152 25.52 -0.37 20.86
CA PHE A 152 26.61 -1.09 20.23
C PHE A 152 27.27 -2.12 21.16
N ASP A 153 27.44 -1.79 22.43
CA ASP A 153 28.15 -2.64 23.39
C ASP A 153 27.28 -3.84 23.76
N GLU A 154 25.99 -3.61 24.06
CA GLU A 154 25.00 -4.67 24.32
C GLU A 154 24.84 -5.60 23.10
N ALA A 155 24.74 -5.02 21.89
CA ALA A 155 24.63 -5.79 20.66
C ALA A 155 25.89 -6.62 20.38
N PHE A 156 27.07 -6.06 20.68
CA PHE A 156 28.35 -6.75 20.53
C PHE A 156 28.49 -7.92 21.50
N GLU A 157 28.06 -7.76 22.75
CA GLU A 157 28.01 -8.85 23.73
C GLU A 157 27.07 -9.96 23.29
N LEU A 158 25.82 -9.62 22.91
CA LEU A 158 24.84 -10.61 22.48
C LEU A 158 25.34 -11.40 21.26
N PHE A 159 25.89 -10.71 20.26
CA PHE A 159 26.47 -11.39 19.10
C PHE A 159 27.62 -12.31 19.51
N SER A 160 28.51 -11.84 20.39
CA SER A 160 29.67 -12.61 20.87
C SER A 160 29.25 -13.88 21.60
N TRP A 161 28.22 -13.84 22.44
CA TRP A 161 27.67 -15.03 23.11
C TRP A 161 27.12 -16.06 22.13
N ASN A 162 26.52 -15.61 21.03
CA ASN A 162 25.96 -16.53 20.03
C ASN A 162 27.03 -17.09 19.08
N ALA A 163 28.07 -16.30 18.78
CA ALA A 163 29.13 -16.73 17.89
C ALA A 163 30.24 -17.54 18.61
N PHE A 164 30.43 -17.31 19.92
CA PHE A 164 31.37 -18.02 20.77
C PHE A 164 30.75 -18.34 22.16
N PRO A 165 29.87 -19.33 22.27
CA PRO A 165 29.08 -19.59 23.49
C PRO A 165 29.89 -19.98 24.74
N ILE A 166 31.13 -20.42 24.56
CA ILE A 166 31.97 -20.98 25.63
C ILE A 166 33.22 -20.11 25.88
N ASN A 167 33.57 -19.24 24.94
CA ASN A 167 34.84 -18.52 24.95
C ASN A 167 34.62 -17.03 24.68
N LYS A 168 35.52 -16.20 25.20
CA LYS A 168 35.56 -14.79 24.79
C LYS A 168 35.89 -14.71 23.29
N LEU A 169 35.24 -13.79 22.59
CA LEU A 169 35.57 -13.46 21.20
C LEU A 169 37.08 -13.16 21.07
N PRO A 170 37.82 -13.88 20.21
CA PRO A 170 39.24 -13.59 19.98
C PRO A 170 39.46 -12.22 19.34
N ASP A 171 40.58 -11.56 19.68
CA ASP A 171 40.87 -10.18 19.25
C ASP A 171 40.97 -10.02 17.73
N ASP A 172 41.37 -11.06 17.01
CA ASP A 172 41.42 -11.08 15.54
C ASP A 172 40.02 -11.02 14.91
N TYR A 173 38.99 -11.56 15.57
CA TYR A 173 37.60 -11.52 15.12
C TYR A 173 36.91 -10.18 15.44
N ALA A 174 37.41 -9.42 16.43
CA ALA A 174 36.75 -8.22 16.96
C ALA A 174 36.36 -7.20 15.87
N LYS A 175 37.24 -6.96 14.89
CA LYS A 175 36.95 -6.01 13.80
C LYS A 175 35.83 -6.48 12.88
N VAL A 176 35.77 -7.78 12.58
CA VAL A 176 34.72 -8.36 11.72
C VAL A 176 33.41 -8.45 12.50
N ALA A 177 33.47 -8.82 13.77
CA ALA A 177 32.34 -8.80 14.70
C ALA A 177 31.71 -7.40 14.79
N ALA A 178 32.51 -6.35 14.98
CA ALA A 178 32.02 -4.97 15.02
C ALA A 178 31.30 -4.57 13.72
N ALA A 179 31.81 -5.01 12.57
CA ALA A 179 31.17 -4.74 11.29
C ALA A 179 29.85 -5.51 11.11
N ILE A 180 29.76 -6.74 11.64
CA ILE A 180 28.51 -7.54 11.67
C ILE A 180 27.49 -6.92 12.61
N VAL A 181 27.90 -6.51 13.82
CA VAL A 181 27.05 -5.84 14.80
C VAL A 181 26.48 -4.55 14.21
N HIS A 182 27.33 -3.76 13.54
CA HIS A 182 26.89 -2.57 12.83
C HIS A 182 25.90 -2.91 11.69
N TYR A 183 26.06 -4.05 11.00
CA TYR A 183 25.10 -4.50 9.99
C TYR A 183 23.74 -4.91 10.61
N ALA A 184 23.74 -5.55 11.78
CA ALA A 184 22.53 -6.02 12.45
C ALA A 184 21.73 -4.91 13.16
N LYS A 185 22.28 -3.69 13.26
CA LYS A 185 21.59 -2.46 13.69
C LYS A 185 20.81 -2.61 15.01
N GLY A 186 21.42 -3.27 15.98
CA GLY A 186 20.85 -3.43 17.31
C GLY A 186 19.60 -4.31 17.39
N ILE A 187 19.21 -5.03 16.32
CA ILE A 187 18.09 -5.98 16.35
C ILE A 187 18.57 -7.32 16.95
N PRO A 188 18.12 -7.71 18.16
CA PRO A 188 18.59 -8.91 18.85
C PRO A 188 18.47 -10.20 18.02
N LEU A 189 17.33 -10.41 17.37
CA LEU A 189 17.11 -11.64 16.61
C LEU A 189 18.06 -11.75 15.40
N ALA A 190 18.39 -10.62 14.74
CA ALA A 190 19.38 -10.60 13.67
C ALA A 190 20.78 -10.96 14.19
N LEU A 191 21.19 -10.39 15.32
CA LEU A 191 22.47 -10.69 15.98
C LEU A 191 22.58 -12.17 16.34
N THR A 192 21.53 -12.75 16.94
CA THR A 192 21.47 -14.17 17.31
C THR A 192 21.60 -15.10 16.11
N ILE A 193 20.87 -14.81 15.02
CA ILE A 193 20.91 -15.63 13.80
C ILE A 193 22.30 -15.59 13.16
N ILE A 194 22.87 -14.40 12.99
CA ILE A 194 24.20 -14.26 12.37
C ILE A 194 25.27 -14.88 13.27
N GLY A 195 25.23 -14.64 14.58
CA GLY A 195 26.15 -15.23 15.54
C GLY A 195 26.11 -16.76 15.50
N SER A 196 24.92 -17.35 15.57
CA SER A 196 24.73 -18.80 15.51
C SER A 196 25.21 -19.39 14.19
N LEU A 197 24.94 -18.73 13.06
CA LEU A 197 25.41 -19.18 11.74
C LEU A 197 26.94 -19.20 11.65
N LEU A 198 27.59 -18.20 12.24
CA LEU A 198 29.03 -17.99 12.20
C LEU A 198 29.79 -18.75 13.29
N CYS A 199 29.08 -19.33 14.26
CA CYS A 199 29.66 -20.11 15.34
C CYS A 199 30.52 -21.26 14.77
N GLY A 200 31.77 -21.37 15.25
CA GLY A 200 32.73 -22.38 14.83
C GLY A 200 33.35 -22.19 13.43
N ARG A 201 33.03 -21.08 12.74
CA ARG A 201 33.61 -20.75 11.42
C ARG A 201 34.89 -19.92 11.54
N SER A 202 35.71 -19.96 10.49
CA SER A 202 36.94 -19.15 10.42
C SER A 202 36.65 -17.67 10.15
N ILE A 203 37.59 -16.80 10.52
CA ILE A 203 37.50 -15.36 10.27
C ILE A 203 37.29 -15.01 8.79
N ASP A 204 37.86 -15.79 7.87
CA ASP A 204 37.66 -15.56 6.43
C ASP A 204 36.24 -15.92 6.00
N GLN A 205 35.65 -16.98 6.56
CA GLN A 205 34.24 -17.31 6.35
C GLN A 205 33.31 -16.23 6.91
N TRP A 206 33.67 -15.60 8.04
CA TRP A 206 32.92 -14.45 8.57
C TRP A 206 32.95 -13.27 7.60
N ARG A 207 34.12 -12.95 7.04
CA ARG A 207 34.26 -11.87 6.06
C ARG A 207 33.45 -12.13 4.79
N ILE A 208 33.53 -13.34 4.25
CA ILE A 208 32.74 -13.75 3.08
C ILE A 208 31.25 -13.62 3.37
N THR A 209 30.79 -14.13 4.53
CA THR A 209 29.37 -14.04 4.93
C THR A 209 28.90 -12.59 5.06
N LEU A 210 29.71 -11.72 5.67
CA LEU A 210 29.40 -10.29 5.79
C LEU A 210 29.35 -9.60 4.42
N ASP A 211 30.29 -9.92 3.53
CA ASP A 211 30.31 -9.37 2.17
C ASP A 211 29.11 -9.86 1.34
N ASP A 212 28.68 -11.11 1.54
CA ASP A 212 27.47 -11.65 0.92
C ASP A 212 26.22 -10.91 1.43
N TYR A 213 26.09 -10.67 2.74
CA TYR A 213 24.96 -9.93 3.30
C TYR A 213 24.90 -8.46 2.84
N ARG A 214 26.04 -7.83 2.64
CA ARG A 214 26.11 -6.48 2.04
C ARG A 214 25.65 -6.45 0.58
N ARG A 215 25.73 -7.58 -0.13
CA ARG A 215 25.35 -7.69 -1.55
C ARG A 215 23.90 -8.15 -1.72
N VAL A 216 23.50 -9.14 -0.93
CA VAL A 216 22.16 -9.74 -0.91
C VAL A 216 21.80 -9.90 0.56
N PRO A 217 20.89 -9.07 1.09
CA PRO A 217 20.57 -9.14 2.50
C PRO A 217 20.00 -10.52 2.85
N ASN A 218 20.31 -11.01 4.05
CA ASN A 218 19.98 -12.37 4.45
C ASN A 218 18.44 -12.60 4.39
N LEU A 219 18.03 -13.65 3.68
CA LEU A 219 16.63 -14.07 3.53
C LEU A 219 15.91 -14.29 4.87
N GLU A 220 16.60 -14.81 5.87
CA GLU A 220 16.04 -15.12 7.18
C GLU A 220 15.78 -13.86 8.01
N ILE A 221 16.71 -12.90 7.97
CA ILE A 221 16.54 -11.58 8.61
C ILE A 221 15.42 -10.81 7.92
N GLN A 222 15.41 -10.83 6.58
CA GLN A 222 14.33 -10.23 5.81
C GLN A 222 12.98 -10.90 6.09
N TYR A 223 12.94 -12.22 6.23
CA TYR A 223 11.71 -12.96 6.52
C TYR A 223 11.06 -12.49 7.83
N ILE A 224 11.85 -12.32 8.89
CA ILE A 224 11.37 -11.83 10.20
C ILE A 224 10.68 -10.46 10.06
N LEU A 225 11.34 -9.52 9.39
CA LEU A 225 10.79 -8.18 9.20
C LEU A 225 9.59 -8.21 8.23
N LYS A 226 9.63 -9.11 7.24
CA LYS A 226 8.57 -9.27 6.24
C LYS A 226 7.25 -9.75 6.84
N ILE A 227 7.26 -10.56 7.91
CA ILE A 227 6.02 -10.98 8.60
C ILE A 227 5.17 -9.77 9.01
N SER A 228 5.81 -8.71 9.51
CA SER A 228 5.13 -7.47 9.89
C SER A 228 4.59 -6.73 8.65
N TYR A 229 5.36 -6.77 7.55
CA TYR A 229 5.04 -6.04 6.32
C TYR A 229 3.88 -6.71 5.60
N ASP A 230 3.86 -8.04 5.52
CA ASP A 230 2.81 -8.80 4.85
C ASP A 230 1.44 -8.58 5.51
N ALA A 231 1.42 -8.25 6.81
CA ALA A 231 0.21 -7.90 7.57
C ALA A 231 -0.32 -6.48 7.32
N LEU A 232 0.40 -5.62 6.58
CA LEU A 232 -0.06 -4.30 6.20
C LEU A 232 -1.11 -4.38 5.08
N GLU A 233 -2.03 -3.41 5.06
CA GLU A 233 -2.91 -3.17 3.92
C GLU A 233 -2.10 -2.78 2.68
N ASP A 234 -2.58 -3.14 1.49
CA ASP A 234 -1.86 -2.90 0.24
C ASP A 234 -1.57 -1.40 -0.02
N SER A 235 -2.48 -0.51 0.39
CA SER A 235 -2.28 0.95 0.32
C SER A 235 -1.11 1.42 1.20
N VAL A 236 -0.99 0.85 2.41
CA VAL A 236 0.07 1.18 3.36
C VAL A 236 1.41 0.55 2.93
N LYS A 237 1.38 -0.63 2.31
CA LYS A 237 2.55 -1.28 1.73
C LYS A 237 3.22 -0.41 0.66
N GLU A 238 2.44 0.25 -0.19
CA GLU A 238 3.00 1.16 -1.19
C GLU A 238 3.64 2.42 -0.54
N VAL A 239 3.01 2.99 0.49
CA VAL A 239 3.58 4.09 1.28
C VAL A 239 4.90 3.67 1.95
N PHE A 240 4.95 2.46 2.52
CA PHE A 240 6.16 1.88 3.10
C PHE A 240 7.29 1.80 2.08
N ILE A 241 7.00 1.27 0.89
CA ILE A 241 7.97 1.14 -0.20
C ILE A 241 8.51 2.51 -0.62
N ASP A 242 7.64 3.51 -0.78
CA ASP A 242 8.05 4.85 -1.20
C ASP A 242 8.92 5.54 -0.13
N ILE A 243 8.60 5.35 1.15
CA ILE A 243 9.43 5.85 2.25
C ILE A 243 10.79 5.16 2.26
N ALA A 244 10.82 3.83 2.20
CA ALA A 244 12.05 3.05 2.19
C ALA A 244 12.97 3.39 1.00
N CYS A 245 12.39 3.65 -0.16
CA CYS A 245 13.18 3.91 -1.37
C CYS A 245 13.63 5.37 -1.48
N PHE A 246 12.80 6.34 -1.07
CA PHE A 246 12.99 7.74 -1.46
C PHE A 246 12.91 8.76 -0.32
N LEU A 247 12.18 8.46 0.76
CA LEU A 247 11.75 9.47 1.73
C LEU A 247 12.25 9.22 3.15
N ASN A 248 13.08 8.20 3.39
CA ASN A 248 13.75 8.01 4.69
C ASN A 248 14.62 9.23 5.05
N GLY A 249 14.54 9.67 6.30
CA GLY A 249 15.23 10.84 6.84
C GLY A 249 14.65 12.19 6.42
N LYS A 250 13.52 12.22 5.70
CA LYS A 250 12.88 13.47 5.25
C LYS A 250 11.88 14.01 6.28
N ASN A 251 11.61 15.31 6.22
CA ASN A 251 10.62 15.96 7.07
C ASN A 251 9.21 15.39 6.81
N LYS A 252 8.46 15.08 7.86
CA LYS A 252 7.12 14.46 7.78
C LYS A 252 6.17 15.22 6.85
N LYS A 253 6.10 16.55 6.95
CA LYS A 253 5.19 17.36 6.11
C LYS A 253 5.56 17.28 4.64
N TYR A 254 6.86 17.26 4.34
CA TYR A 254 7.35 17.08 2.98
C TYR A 254 7.00 15.69 2.43
N VAL A 255 7.15 14.64 3.25
CA VAL A 255 6.77 13.27 2.87
C VAL A 255 5.29 13.18 2.54
N ILE A 256 4.41 13.71 3.41
CA ILE A 256 2.95 13.73 3.18
C ILE A 256 2.64 14.39 1.84
N LYS A 257 3.13 15.62 1.62
CA LYS A 257 2.90 16.38 0.38
C LYS A 257 3.37 15.64 -0.88
N MET A 258 4.47 14.89 -0.80
CA MET A 258 4.95 14.12 -1.95
C MET A 258 4.07 12.90 -2.24
N LEU A 259 3.62 12.22 -1.19
CA LEU A 259 2.80 11.03 -1.29
C LEU A 259 1.34 11.33 -1.65
N GLU A 260 0.80 12.53 -1.40
CA GLU A 260 -0.56 12.95 -1.79
C GLU A 260 -0.85 12.75 -3.28
N SER A 261 0.17 12.91 -4.13
CA SER A 261 0.04 12.71 -5.58
C SER A 261 -0.03 11.24 -6.01
N CYS A 262 0.40 10.32 -5.14
CA CYS A 262 0.52 8.88 -5.43
C CYS A 262 -0.46 8.02 -4.63
N HIS A 263 -0.92 8.49 -3.47
CA HIS A 263 -1.69 7.73 -2.50
C HIS A 263 -2.92 8.50 -2.05
N LEU A 264 -4.05 7.79 -1.89
CA LEU A 264 -5.32 8.40 -1.51
C LEU A 264 -5.32 8.96 -0.08
N ASN A 265 -4.48 8.43 0.81
CA ASN A 265 -4.36 8.90 2.19
C ASN A 265 -2.95 8.62 2.77
N PRO A 266 -1.95 9.47 2.48
CA PRO A 266 -0.59 9.27 2.93
C PRO A 266 -0.42 9.48 4.44
N GLU A 267 -1.24 10.34 5.06
CA GLU A 267 -1.21 10.56 6.50
C GLU A 267 -1.60 9.29 7.26
N TYR A 268 -2.69 8.63 6.86
CA TYR A 268 -3.09 7.33 7.40
C TYR A 268 -1.99 6.28 7.23
N GLY A 269 -1.40 6.20 6.03
CA GLY A 269 -0.30 5.26 5.79
C GLY A 269 0.89 5.48 6.73
N ILE A 270 1.30 6.74 6.94
CA ILE A 270 2.39 7.09 7.86
C ILE A 270 2.01 6.76 9.30
N GLU A 271 0.78 7.05 9.73
CA GLU A 271 0.28 6.75 11.07
C GLU A 271 0.32 5.24 11.35
N VAL A 272 -0.22 4.42 10.44
CA VAL A 272 -0.18 2.96 10.56
C VAL A 272 1.26 2.45 10.62
N LEU A 273 2.19 3.00 9.83
CA LEU A 273 3.60 2.60 9.87
C LEU A 273 4.27 2.94 11.20
N ILE A 274 3.90 4.06 11.83
CA ILE A 274 4.34 4.40 13.19
C ILE A 274 3.76 3.39 14.18
N GLU A 275 2.46 3.08 14.11
CA GLU A 275 1.81 2.14 15.03
C GLU A 275 2.38 0.72 14.92
N LYS A 276 2.85 0.32 13.74
CA LYS A 276 3.52 -0.96 13.48
C LYS A 276 5.03 -0.93 13.74
N ALA A 277 5.55 0.17 14.30
CA ALA A 277 6.96 0.40 14.61
C ALA A 277 7.92 0.37 13.39
N PHE A 278 7.41 0.49 12.16
CA PHE A 278 8.26 0.52 10.97
C PHE A 278 9.04 1.83 10.83
N ILE A 279 8.45 2.92 11.33
CA ILE A 279 9.05 4.25 11.31
C ILE A 279 8.84 4.95 12.64
N ILE A 280 9.76 5.85 12.96
CA ILE A 280 9.69 6.76 14.10
C ILE A 280 9.81 8.21 13.61
N ILE A 281 9.22 9.14 14.36
CA ILE A 281 9.39 10.57 14.10
C ILE A 281 10.37 11.14 15.12
N LYS A 282 11.53 11.59 14.65
CA LYS A 282 12.52 12.30 15.47
C LYS A 282 12.68 13.70 14.93
N LYS A 283 12.39 14.72 15.75
CA LYS A 283 12.50 16.15 15.38
C LYS A 283 11.80 16.45 14.03
N ASP A 284 10.54 16.02 13.88
CA ASP A 284 9.73 16.12 12.66
C ASP A 284 10.25 15.40 11.41
N HIS A 285 11.28 14.55 11.54
CA HIS A 285 11.80 13.75 10.43
C HIS A 285 11.38 12.29 10.60
N ILE A 286 10.95 11.68 9.49
CA ILE A 286 10.65 10.25 9.43
C ILE A 286 11.98 9.50 9.39
N TRP A 287 12.10 8.54 10.28
CA TRP A 287 13.24 7.62 10.36
C TRP A 287 12.73 6.19 10.25
N MET A 288 13.27 5.45 9.29
CA MET A 288 13.11 4.01 9.12
C MET A 288 14.46 3.36 9.41
N ASN A 289 14.45 2.29 10.23
CA ASN A 289 15.67 1.53 10.53
C ASN A 289 16.27 0.96 9.24
N ASP A 290 17.59 0.94 9.12
CA ASP A 290 18.29 0.54 7.90
C ASP A 290 17.90 -0.87 7.42
N LEU A 291 17.66 -1.84 8.32
CA LEU A 291 17.22 -3.19 7.93
C LEU A 291 15.79 -3.21 7.39
N ILE A 292 14.92 -2.33 7.92
CA ILE A 292 13.56 -2.14 7.42
C ILE A 292 13.59 -1.45 6.05
N GLU A 293 14.46 -0.45 5.89
CA GLU A 293 14.70 0.23 4.62
C GLU A 293 15.22 -0.76 3.55
N GLU A 294 16.18 -1.62 3.91
CA GLU A 294 16.70 -2.68 3.05
C GLU A 294 15.62 -3.68 2.65
N LEU A 295 14.73 -4.07 3.57
CA LEU A 295 13.57 -4.91 3.25
C LEU A 295 12.69 -4.25 2.17
N GLY A 296 12.36 -2.96 2.33
CA GLY A 296 11.55 -2.24 1.35
C GLY A 296 12.19 -2.20 -0.04
N LYS A 297 13.51 -1.95 -0.11
CA LYS A 297 14.27 -1.97 -1.37
C LYS A 297 14.31 -3.36 -2.00
N GLU A 298 14.48 -4.41 -1.21
CA GLU A 298 14.49 -5.79 -1.71
C GLU A 298 13.12 -6.24 -2.24
N ILE A 299 12.03 -5.86 -1.57
CA ILE A 299 10.68 -6.18 -2.04
C ILE A 299 10.47 -5.64 -3.45
N VAL A 300 10.90 -4.41 -3.71
CA VAL A 300 10.84 -3.79 -5.04
C VAL A 300 11.69 -4.57 -6.05
N LEU A 301 12.94 -4.91 -5.69
CA LEU A 301 13.83 -5.71 -6.53
C LEU A 301 13.20 -7.03 -6.98
N ARG A 302 12.53 -7.73 -6.07
CA ARG A 302 11.89 -9.02 -6.35
C ARG A 302 10.61 -8.90 -7.17
N GLN A 303 9.78 -7.90 -6.88
CA GLN A 303 8.55 -7.65 -7.64
C GLN A 303 8.85 -7.32 -9.11
N ASP A 304 9.89 -6.53 -9.36
CA ASP A 304 10.36 -6.23 -10.72
C ASP A 304 10.84 -7.52 -11.44
N SER A 305 11.49 -8.44 -10.71
CA SER A 305 11.98 -9.70 -11.30
C SER A 305 10.88 -10.69 -11.71
N LEU A 306 9.75 -10.70 -11.01
CA LEU A 306 8.64 -11.65 -11.25
C LEU A 306 7.68 -11.18 -12.34
N THR A 307 7.55 -9.87 -12.53
CA THR A 307 6.58 -9.31 -13.49
C THR A 307 7.10 -9.26 -14.92
N GLY A 308 8.35 -9.70 -15.18
CA GLY A 308 8.99 -9.63 -16.49
C GLY A 308 9.17 -8.21 -17.03
N ARG A 309 8.78 -7.20 -16.24
CA ARG A 309 9.11 -5.80 -16.47
C ARG A 309 10.62 -5.70 -16.29
N ASP A 310 11.29 -5.00 -17.21
CA ASP A 310 12.75 -4.87 -17.21
C ASP A 310 13.23 -4.59 -15.77
N ARG A 311 14.31 -5.26 -15.33
CA ARG A 311 14.87 -5.33 -13.94
C ARG A 311 15.27 -3.95 -13.34
N ARG A 312 14.68 -2.85 -13.82
CA ARG A 312 15.27 -1.53 -13.98
C ARG A 312 14.27 -0.36 -13.82
N SER A 313 12.96 -0.57 -13.64
CA SER A 313 12.02 0.57 -13.64
C SER A 313 12.03 1.40 -12.34
N LYS A 314 12.11 0.75 -11.16
CA LYS A 314 12.23 1.46 -9.87
C LYS A 314 13.68 1.59 -9.36
N LEU A 315 14.57 0.64 -9.69
CA LEU A 315 15.93 0.57 -9.11
C LEU A 315 17.07 1.13 -9.98
N TRP A 316 16.91 1.35 -11.28
CA TRP A 316 17.98 1.94 -12.12
C TRP A 316 18.28 3.41 -11.74
N PHE A 317 17.38 4.01 -10.96
CA PHE A 317 17.56 5.29 -10.29
C PHE A 317 18.63 5.28 -9.18
N TYR A 318 19.01 4.10 -8.66
CA TYR A 318 19.84 3.94 -7.47
C TYR A 318 21.35 4.16 -7.72
N LYS A 319 21.88 3.73 -8.86
CA LYS A 319 23.34 3.60 -9.05
C LYS A 319 23.97 4.64 -9.98
N ASN A 320 23.17 5.36 -10.77
CA ASN A 320 23.65 6.11 -11.94
C ASN A 320 23.23 7.58 -12.02
N VAL A 321 22.81 8.21 -10.91
CA VAL A 321 22.49 9.66 -10.90
C VAL A 321 23.69 10.51 -11.35
N ASN A 322 24.93 10.07 -11.10
CA ASN A 322 26.13 10.76 -11.57
C ASN A 322 26.52 10.43 -13.03
N HIS A 323 26.02 9.34 -13.62
CA HIS A 323 26.42 8.87 -14.96
C HIS A 323 25.37 9.11 -16.06
N VAL A 324 24.10 9.31 -15.68
CA VAL A 324 22.99 9.58 -16.63
C VAL A 324 22.87 11.07 -16.98
N LEU A 325 23.47 11.96 -16.18
CA LEU A 325 23.52 13.40 -16.50
C LEU A 325 24.46 13.74 -17.68
N SER A 326 25.32 12.80 -18.12
CA SER A 326 26.26 13.03 -19.24
C SER A 326 25.88 12.37 -20.57
N GLU A 327 24.92 11.44 -20.59
CA GLU A 327 24.53 10.75 -21.83
C GLU A 327 23.00 10.64 -21.96
N ASN A 328 22.45 11.42 -22.90
CA ASN A 328 21.04 11.43 -23.29
C ASN A 328 20.57 10.09 -23.88
N LYS A 329 20.19 9.10 -23.07
CA LYS A 329 19.38 7.95 -23.50
C LYS A 329 18.25 7.65 -22.51
N GLY A 330 17.03 7.70 -23.04
CA GLY A 330 15.77 7.67 -22.29
C GLY A 330 15.42 6.31 -21.67
N ILE A 331 14.70 6.38 -20.54
CA ILE A 331 14.13 5.25 -19.82
C ILE A 331 12.63 5.54 -19.66
N SER A 332 11.80 4.63 -20.17
CA SER A 332 10.36 4.64 -19.98
C SER A 332 9.99 3.91 -18.68
N GLU A 333 9.06 4.51 -17.94
CA GLU A 333 8.46 4.03 -16.67
C GLU A 333 9.28 4.31 -15.41
N THR A 334 9.05 5.49 -14.82
CA THR A 334 9.46 5.83 -13.45
C THR A 334 8.28 6.45 -12.71
N LYS A 335 7.99 5.93 -11.52
CA LYS A 335 7.17 6.59 -10.49
C LYS A 335 8.14 7.25 -9.52
N GLY A 336 8.32 8.57 -9.64
CA GLY A 336 9.10 9.39 -8.72
C GLY A 336 10.58 9.55 -9.07
N ILE A 337 11.05 10.81 -9.04
CA ILE A 337 12.46 11.19 -9.12
C ILE A 337 12.76 12.03 -7.87
N VAL A 338 13.67 11.60 -7.01
CA VAL A 338 14.23 12.43 -5.93
C VAL A 338 15.73 12.57 -6.17
N VAL A 339 16.17 13.77 -6.53
CA VAL A 339 17.59 14.12 -6.67
C VAL A 339 18.08 14.66 -5.33
N LYS A 340 19.12 14.07 -4.75
CA LYS A 340 19.91 14.73 -3.69
C LYS A 340 20.92 15.65 -4.38
N SER A 341 20.65 16.94 -4.50
CA SER A 341 21.70 17.93 -4.72
C SER A 341 22.20 18.43 -3.36
N HIS A 342 23.48 18.22 -3.10
CA HIS A 342 24.19 19.15 -2.24
C HIS A 342 24.42 20.42 -3.06
N VAL A 343 24.12 21.57 -2.44
CA VAL A 343 24.27 22.93 -2.94
C VAL A 343 22.99 23.50 -3.57
N ALA A 344 22.64 24.68 -3.06
CA ALA A 344 21.45 25.47 -3.30
C ALA A 344 21.25 25.80 -4.78
N ASP A 345 20.07 25.48 -5.31
CA ASP A 345 19.26 26.39 -6.12
C ASP A 345 17.91 25.73 -6.45
N GLU A 346 16.83 26.42 -6.09
CA GLU A 346 15.45 26.06 -6.42
C GLU A 346 15.22 26.18 -7.93
N LYS A 347 14.69 25.13 -8.57
CA LYS A 347 13.97 25.28 -9.85
C LYS A 347 12.90 24.20 -10.03
N HIS A 348 11.66 24.67 -10.05
CA HIS A 348 10.43 23.94 -10.37
C HIS A 348 10.51 23.22 -11.73
N LEU A 349 9.96 22.00 -11.83
CA LEU A 349 9.64 21.38 -13.12
C LEU A 349 8.37 20.53 -13.04
N SER A 350 7.31 20.95 -13.75
CA SER A 350 6.03 20.25 -13.92
C SER A 350 5.76 19.88 -15.40
N SER A 351 4.72 19.06 -15.62
CA SER A 351 3.80 19.04 -16.77
C SER A 351 4.17 18.41 -18.13
N LYS A 352 4.99 17.34 -18.20
CA LYS A 352 5.17 16.59 -19.48
C LYS A 352 4.71 15.13 -19.53
N SER A 353 4.21 14.55 -18.43
CA SER A 353 3.73 13.16 -18.39
C SER A 353 2.26 12.94 -18.81
N PHE A 354 1.52 13.99 -19.18
CA PHE A 354 0.07 13.90 -19.44
C PHE A 354 -0.34 13.45 -20.87
N LEU A 355 0.59 13.24 -21.79
CA LEU A 355 0.24 13.10 -23.23
C LEU A 355 -0.05 11.68 -23.74
N LYS A 356 0.01 10.62 -22.93
CA LYS A 356 -0.18 9.24 -23.43
C LYS A 356 -1.55 8.58 -23.15
N ALA A 357 -2.39 9.12 -22.27
CA ALA A 357 -3.77 8.66 -22.09
C ALA A 357 -4.73 9.24 -23.16
N THR A 358 -4.27 10.23 -23.92
CA THR A 358 -5.07 10.99 -24.88
C THR A 358 -5.18 10.30 -26.26
N SER A 359 -4.23 9.44 -26.65
CA SER A 359 -4.14 8.94 -28.05
C SER A 359 -5.28 8.02 -28.48
N ALA A 360 -5.76 7.11 -27.62
CA ALA A 360 -6.80 6.16 -28.00
C ALA A 360 -8.18 6.83 -28.26
N LYS A 361 -8.51 7.89 -27.52
CA LYS A 361 -9.77 8.64 -27.67
C LYS A 361 -9.83 9.38 -29.01
N TRP A 362 -8.72 9.96 -29.45
CA TRP A 362 -8.69 10.71 -30.72
C TRP A 362 -8.73 9.79 -31.94
N ILE A 363 -8.21 8.55 -31.83
CA ILE A 363 -8.18 7.60 -32.95
C ILE A 363 -9.60 7.20 -33.37
N PHE A 364 -10.51 6.90 -32.44
CA PHE A 364 -11.90 6.53 -32.79
C PHE A 364 -12.67 7.70 -33.44
N LEU A 365 -12.53 8.92 -32.88
CA LEU A 365 -13.14 10.13 -33.45
C LEU A 365 -12.59 10.47 -34.85
N LEU A 366 -11.28 10.27 -35.08
CA LEU A 366 -10.66 10.46 -36.40
C LEU A 366 -11.16 9.44 -37.42
N ILE A 367 -11.28 8.16 -37.04
CA ILE A 367 -11.78 7.10 -37.93
C ILE A 367 -13.24 7.34 -38.31
N ALA A 368 -14.09 7.71 -37.35
CA ALA A 368 -15.50 8.03 -37.61
C ALA A 368 -15.63 9.24 -38.58
N LEU A 369 -14.85 10.30 -38.35
CA LEU A 369 -14.85 11.47 -39.24
C LEU A 369 -14.35 11.14 -40.66
N CYS A 370 -13.32 10.30 -40.80
CA CYS A 370 -12.85 9.86 -42.10
C CYS A 370 -13.94 9.08 -42.87
N LEU A 371 -14.71 8.23 -42.18
CA LEU A 371 -15.82 7.49 -42.79
C LEU A 371 -16.97 8.42 -43.22
N GLU A 372 -17.26 9.48 -42.47
CA GLU A 372 -18.24 10.50 -42.86
C GLU A 372 -17.81 11.30 -44.10
N ILE A 373 -16.53 11.70 -44.17
CA ILE A 373 -16.00 12.42 -45.34
C ILE A 373 -16.03 11.53 -46.57
N LEU A 374 -15.66 10.26 -46.43
CA LEU A 374 -15.72 9.28 -47.52
C LEU A 374 -17.17 9.02 -47.96
N SER A 375 -18.10 8.87 -47.02
CA SER A 375 -19.53 8.75 -47.31
C SER A 375 -20.03 9.94 -48.13
N LEU A 376 -19.70 11.17 -47.72
CA LEU A 376 -20.07 12.38 -48.44
C LEU A 376 -19.43 12.46 -49.85
N ALA A 377 -18.17 12.03 -49.99
CA ALA A 377 -17.50 12.00 -51.30
C ALA A 377 -18.18 11.02 -52.26
N PHE A 378 -18.60 9.85 -51.78
CA PHE A 378 -19.37 8.88 -52.58
C PHE A 378 -20.77 9.39 -52.92
N ASP A 379 -21.41 10.11 -52.00
CA ASP A 379 -22.69 10.77 -52.26
C ASP A 379 -22.55 11.86 -53.35
N GLN A 380 -21.46 12.62 -53.36
CA GLN A 380 -21.21 13.60 -54.43
C GLN A 380 -20.83 12.98 -55.78
N ALA A 381 -20.15 11.82 -55.75
CA ALA A 381 -19.83 11.06 -56.96
C ALA A 381 -21.04 10.27 -57.52
N SER A 382 -22.15 10.19 -56.78
CA SER A 382 -23.36 9.50 -57.21
C SER A 382 -24.11 10.25 -58.31
N SER A 383 -24.61 9.49 -59.29
CA SER A 383 -25.30 9.99 -60.49
C SER A 383 -26.46 9.05 -60.83
N PRO A 384 -27.53 9.51 -61.51
CA PRO A 384 -28.61 8.63 -61.97
C PRO A 384 -28.12 7.44 -62.81
N SER A 385 -26.97 7.59 -63.48
CA SER A 385 -26.35 6.55 -64.31
C SER A 385 -25.57 5.48 -63.51
N ASN A 386 -25.22 5.73 -62.25
CA ASN A 386 -24.46 4.82 -61.39
C ASN A 386 -24.94 4.88 -59.93
N PRO A 387 -26.09 4.26 -59.60
CA PRO A 387 -26.72 4.35 -58.28
C PRO A 387 -25.94 3.62 -57.17
N HIS A 388 -25.02 2.72 -57.54
CA HIS A 388 -24.22 1.94 -56.59
C HIS A 388 -23.36 2.83 -55.67
N TYR A 389 -22.89 3.99 -56.14
CA TYR A 389 -22.12 4.91 -55.28
C TYR A 389 -22.95 5.51 -54.15
N ALA A 390 -24.24 5.80 -54.38
CA ALA A 390 -25.15 6.24 -53.33
C ALA A 390 -25.43 5.12 -52.31
N LEU A 391 -25.50 3.86 -52.76
CA LEU A 391 -25.59 2.71 -51.85
C LEU A 391 -24.33 2.60 -50.97
N PHE A 392 -23.14 2.74 -51.53
CA PHE A 392 -21.88 2.70 -50.77
C PHE A 392 -21.77 3.87 -49.79
N GLY A 393 -22.15 5.08 -50.19
CA GLY A 393 -22.21 6.26 -49.31
C GLY A 393 -23.11 6.02 -48.10
N MET A 394 -24.30 5.46 -48.33
CA MET A 394 -25.24 5.08 -47.26
C MET A 394 -24.67 4.01 -46.32
N MET A 395 -24.05 2.95 -46.84
CA MET A 395 -23.47 1.89 -46.03
C MET A 395 -22.33 2.40 -45.13
N LEU A 396 -21.48 3.28 -45.66
CA LEU A 396 -20.40 3.91 -44.89
C LEU A 396 -20.94 4.80 -43.76
N ALA A 397 -22.01 5.55 -44.01
CA ALA A 397 -22.66 6.37 -42.98
C ALA A 397 -23.26 5.51 -41.85
N ILE A 398 -23.88 4.36 -42.20
CA ILE A 398 -24.38 3.41 -41.19
C ILE A 398 -23.24 2.87 -40.32
N VAL A 399 -22.10 2.51 -40.92
CA VAL A 399 -20.92 2.04 -40.18
C VAL A 399 -20.37 3.12 -39.26
N ALA A 400 -20.31 4.38 -39.71
CA ALA A 400 -19.87 5.50 -38.88
C ALA A 400 -20.76 5.70 -37.64
N VAL A 401 -22.09 5.58 -37.78
CA VAL A 401 -23.04 5.63 -36.66
C VAL A 401 -22.79 4.48 -35.67
N LEU A 402 -22.61 3.26 -36.17
CA LEU A 402 -22.34 2.10 -35.32
C LEU A 402 -21.04 2.24 -34.52
N ILE A 403 -19.98 2.77 -35.13
CA ILE A 403 -18.71 3.03 -34.44
C ILE A 403 -18.90 4.08 -33.33
N CYS A 404 -19.62 5.17 -33.59
CA CYS A 404 -19.90 6.19 -32.59
C CYS A 404 -20.69 5.63 -31.40
N ILE A 405 -21.69 4.77 -31.67
CA ILE A 405 -22.48 4.11 -30.62
C ILE A 405 -21.61 3.13 -29.80
N LEU A 406 -20.78 2.33 -30.47
CA LEU A 406 -19.87 1.39 -29.80
C LEU A 406 -18.85 2.11 -28.92
N GLU A 407 -18.30 3.24 -29.38
CA GLU A 407 -17.38 4.06 -28.58
C GLU A 407 -18.08 4.61 -27.33
N LEU A 408 -19.32 5.08 -27.45
CA LEU A 408 -20.11 5.58 -26.34
C LEU A 408 -20.42 4.46 -25.31
N ILE A 409 -20.74 3.26 -25.78
CA ILE A 409 -20.97 2.09 -24.92
C ILE A 409 -19.68 1.63 -24.24
N TYR A 410 -18.56 1.59 -24.96
CA TYR A 410 -17.26 1.19 -24.42
C TYR A 410 -16.82 2.13 -23.30
N LYS A 411 -16.85 3.44 -23.56
CA LYS A 411 -16.58 4.44 -22.52
C LYS A 411 -17.58 4.28 -21.37
N GLY A 412 -18.84 3.96 -21.66
CA GLY A 412 -19.90 3.89 -20.65
C GLY A 412 -19.72 2.73 -19.67
N LYS A 413 -19.23 1.59 -20.17
CA LYS A 413 -18.84 0.44 -19.36
C LYS A 413 -17.61 0.75 -18.50
N LYS A 414 -16.61 1.42 -19.07
CA LYS A 414 -15.37 1.79 -18.34
C LYS A 414 -15.66 2.74 -17.18
N GLU A 415 -16.60 3.66 -17.37
CA GLU A 415 -16.89 4.74 -16.41
C GLU A 415 -18.12 4.46 -15.52
N ARG A 416 -18.65 3.22 -15.52
CA ARG A 416 -19.79 2.75 -14.69
C ARG A 416 -21.00 3.68 -14.71
N VAL A 417 -21.52 3.93 -15.89
CA VAL A 417 -22.55 4.93 -16.16
C VAL A 417 -23.96 4.34 -16.05
N GLU A 418 -24.90 5.09 -15.46
CA GLU A 418 -26.29 4.65 -15.26
C GLU A 418 -27.22 5.25 -16.33
N LEU A 419 -28.13 4.43 -16.89
CA LEU A 419 -29.16 4.90 -17.83
C LEU A 419 -30.36 5.43 -17.03
N ARG A 420 -30.72 6.70 -17.23
CA ARG A 420 -31.82 7.34 -16.51
C ARG A 420 -32.70 8.20 -17.42
N ARG A 421 -34.01 8.20 -17.16
CA ARG A 421 -34.99 8.97 -17.93
C ARG A 421 -34.97 10.45 -17.52
N TRP A 422 -34.70 11.34 -18.48
CA TRP A 422 -34.86 12.78 -18.32
C TRP A 422 -36.10 13.26 -19.08
N ARG A 423 -37.15 13.62 -18.32
CA ARG A 423 -38.48 13.99 -18.83
C ARG A 423 -39.08 12.92 -19.77
N THR A 424 -38.87 13.03 -21.08
CA THR A 424 -39.39 12.10 -22.09
C THR A 424 -38.31 11.26 -22.80
N LEU A 425 -37.02 11.57 -22.65
CA LEU A 425 -35.88 10.88 -23.28
C LEU A 425 -35.03 10.10 -22.27
N TRP A 426 -34.49 8.95 -22.66
CA TRP A 426 -33.55 8.16 -21.86
C TRP A 426 -32.12 8.58 -22.16
N TRP A 427 -31.31 8.92 -21.14
CA TRP A 427 -29.92 9.33 -21.34
C TRP A 427 -28.99 8.77 -20.25
N PHE A 428 -27.70 8.67 -20.56
CA PHE A 428 -26.67 8.15 -19.67
C PHE A 428 -26.11 9.24 -18.74
N TYR A 429 -25.79 8.90 -17.47
CA TYR A 429 -25.25 9.83 -16.47
C TYR A 429 -24.14 9.20 -15.60
N TYR A 430 -23.13 10.01 -15.24
CA TYR A 430 -22.10 9.61 -14.28
C TYR A 430 -22.67 9.44 -12.86
N PRO A 431 -22.20 8.45 -12.07
CA PRO A 431 -22.60 8.29 -10.67
C PRO A 431 -22.12 9.48 -9.81
N ARG A 432 -22.85 9.76 -8.72
CA ARG A 432 -22.70 10.94 -7.82
C ARG A 432 -21.23 11.21 -7.42
N PRO A 433 -20.83 12.49 -7.20
CA PRO A 433 -21.67 13.63 -6.81
C PRO A 433 -21.91 14.71 -7.87
N GLN A 434 -21.12 14.81 -8.93
CA GLN A 434 -21.36 15.80 -9.99
C GLN A 434 -22.16 15.15 -11.13
N ARG A 435 -23.47 15.41 -11.17
CA ARG A 435 -24.42 14.92 -12.20
C ARG A 435 -24.14 15.53 -13.58
N ARG A 436 -23.00 15.20 -14.20
CA ARG A 436 -22.68 15.61 -15.56
C ARG A 436 -23.33 14.67 -16.57
N LEU A 437 -23.82 15.23 -17.67
CA LEU A 437 -24.32 14.47 -18.81
C LEU A 437 -23.21 13.56 -19.33
N TYR A 438 -23.54 12.31 -19.64
CA TYR A 438 -22.57 11.37 -20.14
C TYR A 438 -22.19 11.66 -21.60
N GLY A 439 -20.87 11.64 -21.89
CA GLY A 439 -20.29 11.97 -23.19
C GLY A 439 -19.69 13.37 -23.24
N SER A 440 -18.53 13.53 -23.88
CA SER A 440 -17.96 14.87 -24.14
C SER A 440 -18.66 15.52 -25.33
N LEU A 441 -18.63 16.86 -25.43
CA LEU A 441 -19.29 17.59 -26.53
C LEU A 441 -18.93 17.02 -27.92
N PRO A 442 -17.66 16.70 -28.23
CA PRO A 442 -17.32 16.07 -29.52
C PRO A 442 -17.98 14.71 -29.74
N ASP A 443 -18.15 13.89 -28.70
CA ASP A 443 -18.78 12.57 -28.83
C ASP A 443 -20.27 12.71 -29.19
N ILE A 444 -20.95 13.70 -28.61
CA ILE A 444 -22.37 13.96 -28.86
C ILE A 444 -22.57 14.55 -30.26
N TYR A 445 -21.76 15.54 -30.64
CA TYR A 445 -21.84 16.14 -31.99
C TYR A 445 -21.43 15.14 -33.08
N GLY A 446 -20.48 14.25 -32.81
CA GLY A 446 -20.07 13.20 -33.75
C GLY A 446 -21.19 12.19 -33.99
N LEU A 447 -21.85 11.74 -32.92
CA LEU A 447 -22.99 10.83 -33.04
C LEU A 447 -24.16 11.48 -33.81
N VAL A 448 -24.49 12.75 -33.51
CA VAL A 448 -25.56 13.48 -34.19
C VAL A 448 -25.21 13.74 -35.66
N GLY A 449 -23.95 14.08 -35.96
CA GLY A 449 -23.42 14.25 -37.31
C GLY A 449 -23.53 12.96 -38.12
N ALA A 450 -23.06 11.84 -37.58
CA ALA A 450 -23.14 10.52 -38.20
C ALA A 450 -24.58 10.12 -38.51
N ILE A 451 -25.51 10.33 -37.56
CA ILE A 451 -26.93 10.00 -37.75
C ILE A 451 -27.56 10.88 -38.83
N SER A 452 -27.29 12.20 -38.81
CA SER A 452 -27.82 13.11 -39.82
C SER A 452 -27.28 12.78 -41.22
N GLN A 453 -25.99 12.50 -41.33
CA GLN A 453 -25.36 12.10 -42.59
C GLN A 453 -25.97 10.79 -43.09
N CYS A 454 -26.16 9.80 -42.21
CA CYS A 454 -26.81 8.53 -42.54
C CYS A 454 -28.23 8.72 -43.08
N ILE A 455 -29.03 9.60 -42.48
CA ILE A 455 -30.37 9.92 -42.96
C ILE A 455 -30.30 10.60 -44.34
N CYS A 456 -29.40 11.58 -44.53
CA CYS A 456 -29.22 12.25 -45.82
C CYS A 456 -28.80 11.29 -46.93
N SER A 457 -27.78 10.45 -46.70
CA SER A 457 -27.32 9.45 -47.67
C SER A 457 -28.41 8.41 -47.99
N THR A 458 -29.24 8.05 -47.01
CA THR A 458 -30.37 7.13 -47.20
C THR A 458 -31.48 7.76 -48.06
N VAL A 459 -31.87 9.01 -47.78
CA VAL A 459 -32.85 9.75 -48.61
C VAL A 459 -32.32 9.94 -50.02
N GLN A 460 -31.02 10.27 -50.15
CA GLN A 460 -30.38 10.44 -51.44
C GLN A 460 -30.42 9.14 -52.26
N TYR A 461 -30.06 7.99 -51.65
CA TYR A 461 -30.14 6.67 -52.27
C TYR A 461 -31.57 6.31 -52.72
N VAL A 462 -32.58 6.56 -51.87
CA VAL A 462 -33.99 6.25 -52.18
C VAL A 462 -34.53 7.12 -53.32
N CYS A 463 -34.18 8.42 -53.37
CA CYS A 463 -34.56 9.30 -54.47
C CYS A 463 -33.92 8.88 -55.80
N PHE A 464 -32.68 8.39 -55.79
CA PHE A 464 -32.03 7.86 -56.99
C PHE A 464 -32.68 6.58 -57.51
N ILE A 465 -33.13 5.66 -56.63
CA ILE A 465 -33.88 4.46 -57.06
C ILE A 465 -35.23 4.84 -57.69
N ARG A 466 -35.84 5.95 -57.26
CA ARG A 466 -37.16 6.40 -57.73
C ARG A 466 -37.12 7.33 -58.95
N HIS A 467 -35.94 7.63 -59.50
CA HIS A 467 -35.73 8.53 -60.64
C HIS A 467 -36.24 9.99 -60.44
N ASP A 468 -36.30 10.48 -59.21
CA ASP A 468 -36.68 11.88 -58.92
C ASP A 468 -35.46 12.79 -58.75
N GLN A 469 -35.62 14.09 -59.07
CA GLN A 469 -34.56 15.08 -58.86
C GLN A 469 -34.32 15.31 -57.37
N ASN A 470 -33.09 15.04 -56.92
CA ASN A 470 -32.70 15.14 -55.51
C ASN A 470 -32.50 16.61 -55.09
N PRO A 471 -33.19 17.10 -54.04
CA PRO A 471 -33.12 18.50 -53.62
C PRO A 471 -31.93 18.82 -52.71
N ILE A 472 -31.19 17.83 -52.20
CA ILE A 472 -30.09 18.05 -51.23
C ILE A 472 -28.78 17.63 -51.89
N LYS A 473 -27.91 18.61 -52.19
CA LYS A 473 -26.59 18.35 -52.83
C LYS A 473 -25.38 18.53 -51.92
N VAL A 474 -25.52 19.12 -50.73
CA VAL A 474 -24.38 19.39 -49.83
C VAL A 474 -24.78 19.23 -48.37
N SER A 475 -24.13 18.30 -47.66
CA SER A 475 -24.22 18.19 -46.20
C SER A 475 -23.09 19.02 -45.58
N LEU A 476 -23.44 20.02 -44.76
CA LEU A 476 -22.48 20.90 -44.07
C LEU A 476 -21.99 20.32 -42.73
N TRP A 477 -22.47 19.14 -42.34
CA TRP A 477 -22.24 18.57 -41.01
C TRP A 477 -20.78 18.18 -40.72
N PRO A 478 -20.00 17.61 -41.65
CA PRO A 478 -18.58 17.32 -41.38
C PRO A 478 -17.75 18.59 -41.10
N ALA A 479 -18.11 19.71 -41.74
CA ALA A 479 -17.47 21.00 -41.49
C ALA A 479 -17.84 21.55 -40.10
N ILE A 480 -19.11 21.41 -39.69
CA ILE A 480 -19.57 21.78 -38.34
C ILE A 480 -18.87 20.93 -37.28
N PHE A 481 -18.71 19.62 -37.52
CA PHE A 481 -18.01 18.71 -36.61
C PHE A 481 -16.53 19.09 -36.43
N LEU A 482 -15.82 19.41 -37.52
CA LEU A 482 -14.43 19.88 -37.48
C LEU A 482 -14.26 21.18 -36.68
N ILE A 483 -15.20 22.13 -36.85
CA ILE A 483 -15.22 23.38 -36.08
C ILE A 483 -15.43 23.08 -34.59
N CYS A 484 -16.36 22.21 -34.25
CA CYS A 484 -16.61 21.81 -32.85
C CYS A 484 -15.40 21.09 -32.24
N LEU A 485 -14.71 20.22 -32.99
CA LEU A 485 -13.48 19.55 -32.56
C LEU A 485 -12.37 20.57 -32.25
N GLY A 486 -12.22 21.57 -33.11
CA GLY A 486 -11.28 22.68 -32.93
C GLY A 486 -11.60 23.53 -31.70
N VAL A 487 -12.87 23.91 -31.51
CA VAL A 487 -13.34 24.67 -30.34
C VAL A 487 -13.15 23.88 -29.05
N SER A 488 -13.39 22.56 -29.05
CA SER A 488 -13.16 21.71 -27.88
C SER A 488 -11.69 21.64 -27.51
N ARG A 489 -10.78 21.63 -28.49
CA ARG A 489 -9.33 21.63 -28.26
C ARG A 489 -8.85 22.99 -27.75
N LEU A 490 -9.39 24.08 -28.28
CA LEU A 490 -9.11 25.45 -27.83
C LEU A 490 -9.62 25.71 -26.40
N ASN A 491 -10.82 25.25 -26.05
CA ASN A 491 -11.34 25.37 -24.68
C ASN A 491 -10.53 24.55 -23.68
N TRP A 492 -9.98 23.40 -24.07
CA TRP A 492 -9.08 22.61 -23.21
C TRP A 492 -7.76 23.35 -22.94
N ILE A 493 -7.15 23.94 -23.97
CA ILE A 493 -5.93 24.75 -23.85
C ILE A 493 -6.18 25.99 -22.97
N ARG A 494 -7.34 26.64 -23.13
CA ARG A 494 -7.72 27.84 -22.39
C ARG A 494 -8.01 27.59 -20.90
N MET A 495 -8.45 26.38 -20.54
CA MET A 495 -8.63 25.98 -19.13
C MET A 495 -7.28 25.73 -18.44
N ASP A 496 -6.29 25.20 -19.16
CA ASP A 496 -4.91 25.04 -18.63
C ASP A 496 -4.23 26.40 -18.38
N GLU A 497 -4.54 27.43 -19.16
CA GLU A 497 -3.97 28.78 -19.01
C GLU A 497 -4.56 29.60 -17.85
N THR A 498 -5.78 29.29 -17.39
CA THR A 498 -6.44 30.06 -16.32
C THR A 498 -6.13 29.55 -14.92
N ASP A 499 -5.80 28.25 -14.74
CA ASP A 499 -5.34 27.72 -13.45
C ASP A 499 -3.85 28.02 -13.18
N GLY A 500 -3.09 28.46 -14.18
CA GLY A 500 -1.68 28.87 -14.03
C GLY A 500 -1.45 30.34 -13.62
N GLN A 501 -2.51 31.15 -13.46
CA GLN A 501 -2.39 32.58 -13.11
C GLN A 501 -3.07 32.99 -11.79
N ASN A 502 -3.41 32.05 -10.91
CA ASN A 502 -3.98 32.34 -9.59
C ASN A 502 -3.41 31.49 -8.42
N GLU A 503 -2.17 30.99 -8.48
CA GLU A 503 -1.47 30.42 -7.31
C GLU A 503 0.00 30.85 -7.20
#